data_AF-A0A2W4WDM8-F1
#
_entry.id   AF-A0A2W4WDM8-F1
#
_cell.length_a   1.000
_cell.length_b   1.000
_cell.length_c   1.000
_cell.angle_alpha   90.00
_cell.angle_beta   90.00
_cell.angle_gamma   90.00
#
_symmetry.space_group_name_H-M   'P 1'
#
loop_
_entity.id
_entity.type
_entity.pdbx_description
1 polymer ?
#
loop_
_entity_poly.entity_id
_entity_poly.type
_entity_poly.pdbx_seq_one_letter_code
_entity_poly.pdbx_strand_id
1 'polypeptide(L)'
;MGDRWRSLLEKICIPVGALVAALVIFGLFCALAGANPLGVYYSIYRAAFGSWSSFQNTLIQASPLMLSALCTALPARLGLVIIGNEGALVLGGLAAVA
;
A
#
# COMPACT_ATOMS: atom_id res chain seq x y z
N MET A 1 -26.87 -1.43 -18.97
CA MET A 1 -26.50 -0.52 -17.85
C MET A 1 -26.07 -1.24 -16.57
N GLY A 2 -26.55 -2.46 -16.26
CA GLY A 2 -26.22 -3.16 -14.99
C GLY A 2 -24.78 -3.65 -14.84
N ASP A 3 -24.10 -4.00 -15.94
CA ASP A 3 -22.76 -4.62 -15.90
C ASP A 3 -21.64 -3.63 -15.51
N ARG A 4 -21.84 -2.34 -15.81
CA ARG A 4 -20.90 -1.28 -15.44
C ARG A 4 -20.80 -1.13 -13.91
N TRP A 5 -21.93 -1.17 -13.22
CA TRP A 5 -21.99 -1.05 -11.75
C TRP A 5 -21.37 -2.27 -11.06
N ARG A 6 -21.62 -3.48 -11.57
CA ARG A 6 -20.99 -4.72 -11.06
C ARG A 6 -19.47 -4.67 -11.19
N SER A 7 -18.95 -4.26 -12.35
CA SER A 7 -17.50 -4.16 -12.56
C SER A 7 -16.84 -3.08 -11.69
N LEU A 8 -17.53 -1.97 -11.41
CA LEU A 8 -17.03 -0.93 -10.50
C LEU A 8 -17.00 -1.43 -9.04
N LEU A 9 -18.08 -2.08 -8.61
CA LEU A 9 -18.16 -2.71 -7.30
C LEU A 9 -17.03 -3.71 -7.09
N GLU A 10 -16.77 -4.58 -8.07
CA GLU A 10 -15.72 -5.59 -8.00
C GLU A 10 -14.32 -4.97 -7.88
N LYS A 11 -14.03 -3.93 -8.68
CA LYS A 11 -12.75 -3.21 -8.67
C LYS A 11 -12.46 -2.49 -7.34
N ILE A 12 -13.49 -2.18 -6.56
CA ILE A 12 -13.34 -1.50 -5.26
C ILE A 12 -13.42 -2.51 -4.11
N CYS A 13 -14.38 -3.44 -4.16
CA CYS A 13 -14.58 -4.44 -3.11
C CYS A 13 -13.37 -5.36 -2.95
N ILE A 14 -12.69 -5.75 -4.03
CA ILE A 14 -11.50 -6.60 -3.95
C ILE A 14 -10.36 -5.93 -3.16
N PRO A 15 -9.85 -4.73 -3.54
CA PRO A 15 -8.77 -4.09 -2.80
C PRO A 15 -9.18 -3.64 -1.40
N VAL A 16 -10.43 -3.20 -1.21
CA VAL A 16 -10.95 -2.85 0.13
C VAL A 16 -11.03 -4.09 1.01
N GLY A 17 -11.51 -5.22 0.47
CA GLY A 17 -11.54 -6.51 1.18
C GLY A 17 -10.15 -6.99 1.55
N ALA A 18 -9.18 -6.87 0.63
CA ALA A 18 -7.77 -7.18 0.90
C ALA A 18 -7.19 -6.29 2.01
N LEU A 19 -7.50 -4.99 2.00
CA LEU A 19 -7.06 -4.05 3.04
C LEU A 19 -7.64 -4.42 4.42
N VAL A 20 -8.94 -4.71 4.49
CA VAL A 20 -9.60 -5.12 5.74
C VAL A 20 -9.03 -6.44 6.25
N ALA A 21 -8.84 -7.42 5.36
CA ALA A 21 -8.24 -8.70 5.73
C ALA A 21 -6.81 -8.52 6.26
N ALA A 22 -5.99 -7.71 5.59
CA ALA A 22 -4.63 -7.39 6.05
C ALA A 22 -4.65 -6.71 7.43
N LEU A 23 -5.56 -5.76 7.65
CA LEU A 23 -5.74 -5.12 8.96
C LEU A 23 -6.09 -6.16 10.02
N VAL A 24 -7.10 -7.00 9.79
CA VAL A 24 -7.54 -8.03 10.75
C VAL A 24 -6.41 -9.00 11.10
N ILE A 25 -5.69 -9.50 10.09
CA ILE A 25 -4.56 -10.43 10.28
C ILE A 25 -3.44 -9.76 11.08
N PHE A 26 -3.09 -8.51 10.74
CA PHE A 26 -2.08 -7.74 11.47
C PHE A 26 -2.51 -7.46 12.92
N GLY A 27 -3.79 -7.15 13.15
CA GLY A 27 -4.32 -6.92 14.49
C GLY A 27 -4.27 -8.16 15.35
N LEU A 28 -4.62 -9.31 14.78
CA LEU A 28 -4.49 -10.59 15.46
C LEU A 28 -3.03 -10.89 15.79
N PHE A 29 -2.11 -10.62 14.87
CA PHE A 29 -0.67 -10.74 15.13
C PHE A 29 -0.21 -9.84 16.29
N CYS A 30 -0.62 -8.57 16.32
CA CYS A 30 -0.32 -7.67 17.44
C CYS A 30 -0.87 -8.20 18.77
N ALA A 31 -2.08 -8.75 18.77
CA ALA A 31 -2.68 -9.35 19.97
C ALA A 31 -1.89 -10.57 20.46
N LEU A 32 -1.45 -11.44 19.54
CA LEU A 32 -0.59 -12.60 19.85
C LEU A 32 0.78 -12.17 20.39
N ALA A 33 1.31 -11.03 19.93
CA ALA A 33 2.54 -10.43 20.45
C ALA A 33 2.36 -9.73 21.82
N GLY A 34 1.16 -9.75 22.40
CA GLY A 34 0.85 -9.11 23.70
C GLY A 34 0.67 -7.60 23.63
N ALA A 35 0.67 -7.00 22.43
CA ALA A 35 0.40 -5.59 22.22
C ALA A 35 -1.10 -5.34 22.07
N ASN A 36 -1.58 -4.16 22.51
CA ASN A 36 -2.97 -3.76 22.27
C ASN A 36 -3.14 -3.35 20.79
N PRO A 37 -3.92 -4.08 19.97
CA PRO A 37 -4.02 -3.81 18.54
C PRO A 37 -4.60 -2.43 18.24
N LEU A 38 -5.59 -1.99 19.01
CA LEU A 38 -6.21 -0.67 18.87
C LEU A 38 -5.22 0.45 19.19
N GLY A 39 -4.37 0.26 20.20
CA GLY A 39 -3.29 1.19 20.53
C GLY A 39 -2.25 1.30 19.40
N VAL A 40 -1.90 0.17 18.78
CA VAL A 40 -0.99 0.14 17.62
C VAL A 40 -1.60 0.83 16.41
N TYR A 41 -2.88 0.60 16.11
CA TYR A 41 -3.53 1.33 15.01
C TYR A 41 -3.61 2.83 15.26
N TYR A 42 -3.88 3.24 16.51
CA TYR A 42 -3.90 4.65 16.87
C TYR A 42 -2.52 5.31 16.71
N SER A 43 -1.45 4.60 17.10
CA SER A 43 -0.08 5.12 16.92
C SER A 43 0.30 5.23 15.45
N ILE A 44 -0.06 4.24 14.62
CA ILE A 44 0.14 4.30 13.15
C ILE A 44 -0.62 5.49 12.56
N TYR A 45 -1.89 5.66 12.94
CA TYR A 45 -2.70 6.78 12.45
C TYR A 45 -2.09 8.13 12.82
N ARG A 46 -1.66 8.30 14.07
CA ARG A 46 -1.00 9.52 14.53
C ARG A 46 0.37 9.74 13.88
N ALA A 47 1.12 8.68 13.63
CA ALA A 47 2.41 8.76 12.94
C ALA A 47 2.26 9.16 11.47
N ALA A 48 1.20 8.70 10.80
CA ALA A 48 0.94 9.00 9.39
C ALA A 48 0.23 10.36 9.19
N PHE A 49 -0.78 10.67 10.02
CA PHE A 49 -1.69 11.81 9.81
C PHE A 49 -1.70 12.83 10.96
N GLY A 50 -0.90 12.65 12.03
CA GLY A 50 -0.99 13.48 13.23
C GLY A 50 -0.46 14.91 13.08
N SER A 51 0.29 15.22 12.02
CA SER A 51 0.76 16.57 11.71
C SER A 51 0.94 16.77 10.20
N TRP A 52 1.02 18.03 9.76
CA TRP A 52 1.30 18.35 8.35
C TRP A 52 2.66 17.81 7.88
N SER A 53 3.67 17.78 8.76
CA SER A 53 4.98 17.20 8.45
C SER A 53 4.91 15.68 8.34
N SER A 54 4.18 15.02 9.24
CA SER A 54 3.94 13.57 9.21
C SER A 54 3.26 13.10 7.94
N PHE A 55 2.27 13.86 7.48
CA PHE A 55 1.55 13.56 6.23
C PHE A 55 2.47 13.69 5.01
N GLN A 56 3.26 14.77 4.94
CA GLN A 56 4.26 14.95 3.87
C GLN A 56 5.29 13.81 3.88
N ASN A 57 5.81 13.44 5.04
CA ASN A 57 6.77 12.33 5.14
C ASN A 57 6.14 11.01 4.65
N THR A 58 4.89 10.76 5.00
CA THR A 58 4.13 9.60 4.50
C THR A 58 4.01 9.61 2.99
N LEU A 59 3.65 10.75 2.39
CA LEU A 59 3.57 10.90 0.94
C LEU A 59 4.93 10.73 0.24
N ILE A 60 6.00 11.28 0.81
CA ILE A 60 7.37 11.16 0.28
C ILE A 60 7.78 9.69 0.21
N GLN A 61 7.49 8.90 1.25
CA GLN A 61 7.80 7.47 1.25
C GLN A 61 6.84 6.64 0.38
N ALA A 62 5.57 7.03 0.29
CA ALA A 62 4.58 6.33 -0.53
C ALA A 62 4.74 6.58 -2.04
N SER A 63 5.21 7.77 -2.44
CA SER A 63 5.39 8.18 -3.84
C SER A 63 6.20 7.18 -4.68
N PRO A 64 7.41 6.74 -4.27
CA PRO A 64 8.18 5.76 -5.04
C PRO A 64 7.47 4.41 -5.16
N LEU A 65 6.80 3.95 -4.10
CA LEU A 65 6.04 2.69 -4.11
C LEU A 65 4.82 2.76 -5.04
N MET A 66 4.10 3.90 -5.04
CA MET A 66 2.98 4.13 -5.95
C MET A 66 3.44 4.16 -7.42
N LEU A 67 4.57 4.80 -7.71
CA LEU A 67 5.17 4.80 -9.04
C LEU A 67 5.61 3.39 -9.46
N SER A 68 6.22 2.62 -8.55
CA SER A 68 6.61 1.22 -8.78
C SER A 68 5.40 0.31 -9.07
N ALA A 69 4.30 0.49 -8.33
CA ALA A 69 3.05 -0.19 -8.59
C ALA A 69 2.46 0.19 -9.96
N LEU A 70 2.52 1.47 -10.33
CA LEU A 70 2.06 1.96 -11.64
C LEU A 70 2.87 1.33 -12.79
N CYS A 71 4.19 1.23 -12.65
CA CYS A 71 5.08 0.59 -13.60
C CYS A 71 4.77 -0.89 -13.83
N THR A 72 4.20 -1.59 -12.84
CA THR A 72 3.77 -2.98 -13.00
C THR A 72 2.32 -3.10 -13.48
N ALA A 73 1.45 -2.18 -13.06
CA ALA A 73 0.04 -2.17 -13.42
C ALA A 73 -0.19 -1.87 -14.91
N LEU A 74 0.67 -1.07 -15.56
CA LEU A 74 0.52 -0.72 -16.97
C LEU A 74 0.86 -1.90 -17.92
N PRO A 75 2.00 -2.61 -17.79
CA PRO A 75 2.30 -3.81 -18.57
C PRO A 75 1.37 -4.99 -18.28
N ALA A 76 0.89 -5.13 -17.03
CA ALA A 76 -0.05 -6.18 -16.66
C ALA A 76 -1.34 -6.14 -17.50
N ARG A 77 -1.77 -4.95 -17.95
CA ARG A 77 -2.92 -4.78 -18.85
C ARG A 77 -2.66 -5.31 -20.26
N LEU A 78 -1.40 -5.45 -20.67
CA LEU A 78 -0.97 -6.00 -21.95
C LEU A 78 -0.63 -7.49 -21.86
N GLY A 79 -0.86 -8.13 -20.70
CA GLY A 79 -0.49 -9.53 -20.45
C GLY A 79 0.99 -9.74 -20.15
N LEU A 80 1.75 -8.67 -19.90
CA LEU A 80 3.15 -8.74 -19.54
C LEU A 80 3.31 -8.73 -18.03
N VAL A 81 3.99 -9.73 -17.49
CA VAL A 81 4.30 -9.83 -16.06
C VAL A 81 5.69 -9.29 -15.82
N ILE A 82 5.79 -8.20 -15.05
CA ILE A 82 7.06 -7.60 -14.63
C ILE A 82 7.31 -7.97 -13.17
N ILE A 83 8.51 -8.48 -12.88
CA ILE A 83 8.95 -8.90 -11.55
C ILE A 83 10.24 -8.13 -11.23
N GLY A 84 10.43 -7.74 -9.97
CA GLY A 84 11.69 -7.12 -9.51
C GLY A 84 11.72 -5.59 -9.54
N ASN A 85 10.55 -4.94 -9.61
CA ASN A 85 10.39 -3.50 -9.50
C ASN A 85 10.98 -2.91 -8.20
N GLU A 86 10.87 -3.61 -7.07
CA GLU A 86 11.49 -3.18 -5.80
C GLU A 86 13.03 -3.11 -5.88
N GLY A 87 13.66 -4.07 -6.57
CA GLY A 87 15.11 -4.06 -6.77
C GLY A 87 15.56 -2.88 -7.64
N ALA A 88 14.80 -2.57 -8.69
CA ALA A 88 15.04 -1.40 -9.53
C ALA A 88 14.89 -0.09 -8.75
N LEU A 89 13.91 -0.01 -7.84
CA LEU A 89 13.74 1.14 -6.95
C LEU A 89 14.97 1.35 -6.05
N VAL A 90 15.45 0.28 -5.40
CA VAL A 90 16.61 0.34 -4.50
C VAL A 90 17.88 0.72 -5.27
N LEU A 91 18.14 0.09 -6.41
CA LEU A 91 19.31 0.39 -7.24
C LEU A 91 19.28 1.82 -7.79
N GLY A 92 18.10 2.30 -8.21
CA GLY A 92 17.91 3.69 -8.64
C GLY A 92 18.17 4.70 -7.51
N GLY A 93 17.73 4.39 -6.30
CA GLY A 93 18.02 5.20 -5.10
C GLY A 93 19.52 5.25 -4.78
N LEU A 94 20.21 4.11 -4.84
CA LEU A 94 21.65 4.04 -4.64
C LEU A 94 22.42 4.85 -5.70
N ALA A 95 22.05 4.72 -6.97
CA ALA A 95 22.67 5.43 -8.07
C ALA A 95 22.42 6.96 -8.02
N ALA A 96 21.33 7.41 -7.41
CA ALA A 96 21.04 8.84 -7.26
C ALA A 96 21.87 9.53 -6.15
N VAL A 97 22.39 8.75 -5.20
CA VAL A 97 23.19 9.26 -4.06
C VAL A 97 24.69 9.11 -4.31
N ALA A 98 25.11 8.12 -5.10
CA ALA A 98 26.50 7.90 -5.51
C ALA A 98 27.02 9.02 -6.42
#